data_AF-A0A524KXE1-F1
#
_entry.id   AF-A0A524KXE1-F1
#
_cell.length_a   1.000
_cell.length_b   1.000
_cell.length_c   1.000
_cell.angle_alpha   90.00
_cell.angle_beta   90.00
_cell.angle_gamma   90.00
#
_symmetry.space_group_name_H-M   'P 1'
#
loop_
_entity.id
_entity.type
_entity.pdbx_description
1 polymer ?
#
loop_
_entity_poly.entity_id
_entity_poly.type
_entity_poly.pdbx_seq_one_letter_code
_entity_poly.pdbx_strand_id
1 'polypeptide(L)' 'MKNKKKYIYVIIFLVLLAIVFGFKKGSNNTEATLSQEDTTTDEIKVTFVELGSVGCIPCDKMQPIMKEIAEEYKGQVKVV' A
#
# COMPACT_ATOMS: atom_id res chain seq x y z
N MET A 1 -13.81 27.86 -32.13
CA MET A 1 -13.72 26.39 -32.35
C MET A 1 -12.41 25.75 -31.85
N LYS A 2 -11.72 26.33 -30.84
CA LYS A 2 -10.45 25.77 -30.29
C LYS A 2 -10.69 24.89 -29.06
N ASN A 3 -11.75 25.19 -28.31
CA ASN A 3 -12.09 24.61 -27.02
C ASN A 3 -12.68 23.20 -27.19
N LYS A 4 -13.38 22.95 -28.31
CA LYS A 4 -13.90 21.62 -28.66
C LYS A 4 -12.78 20.62 -28.98
N LYS A 5 -11.72 21.08 -29.65
CA LYS A 5 -10.50 20.28 -29.90
C LYS A 5 -9.75 20.00 -28.60
N LYS A 6 -9.62 21.00 -27.71
CA LYS A 6 -9.03 20.82 -26.37
C LYS A 6 -9.82 19.81 -25.53
N TYR A 7 -11.15 19.84 -25.58
CA TYR A 7 -12.00 18.87 -24.89
C TYR A 7 -11.85 17.45 -25.44
N ILE A 8 -11.74 17.32 -26.77
CA ILE A 8 -11.43 16.04 -27.44
C ILE A 8 -10.09 15.46 -26.96
N TYR A 9 -9.04 16.28 -26.86
CA TYR A 9 -7.74 15.82 -26.34
C TYR A 9 -7.79 15.42 -24.86
N VAL A 10 -8.56 16.14 -24.03
CA VAL A 10 -8.73 15.81 -22.61
C VAL A 10 -9.48 14.48 -22.43
N ILE A 11 -10.52 14.21 -23.23
CA ILE A 11 -11.25 12.94 -23.20
C ILE A 11 -10.34 11.77 -23.64
N ILE A 12 -9.58 11.95 -24.73
CA ILE A 12 -8.64 10.92 -25.20
C ILE A 12 -7.59 10.60 -24.12
N PHE A 13 -7.07 11.63 -23.44
CA PHE A 13 -6.09 11.45 -22.36
C PHE A 13 -6.68 10.71 -21.15
N LEU A 14 -7.92 11.03 -20.77
CA LEU A 14 -8.63 10.34 -19.68
C LEU A 14 -8.89 8.86 -20.00
N VAL A 15 -9.26 8.55 -21.25
CA VAL A 15 -9.46 7.17 -21.70
C VAL A 15 -8.16 6.38 -21.71
N LEU A 16 -7.05 7.00 -22.18
CA LEU A 16 -5.73 6.38 -22.12
C LEU A 16 -5.28 6.09 -20.68
N LEU A 17 -5.54 7.01 -19.74
CA LEU A 17 -5.25 6.79 -18.32
C LEU A 17 -6.06 5.61 -17.75
N ALA A 18 -7.35 5.52 -18.08
CA ALA A 18 -8.20 4.41 -17.62
C ALA A 18 -7.75 3.04 -18.18
N ILE A 19 -7.19 2.99 -19.38
CA ILE A 19 -6.64 1.77 -19.97
C ILE A 19 -5.34 1.34 -19.26
N VAL A 20 -4.48 2.27 -18.87
CA VAL A 20 -3.23 1.98 -18.14
C VAL A 20 -3.51 1.49 -16.72
N PHE A 21 -4.52 2.07 -16.04
CA PHE A 21 -4.92 1.64 -14.69
C PHE A 21 -5.89 0.43 -14.69
N GLY A 22 -6.40 0.01 -15.85
CA GLY A 22 -7.60 -0.80 -15.97
C GLY A 22 -7.44 -2.33 -16.08
N PHE A 23 -6.26 -2.93 -15.89
CA PHE A 23 -6.13 -4.39 -15.91
C PHE A 23 -5.27 -4.95 -14.77
N LYS A 24 -5.93 -5.34 -13.67
CA LYS A 24 -5.55 -6.49 -12.86
C LYS A 24 -6.77 -7.13 -12.20
N LYS A 25 -7.44 -8.04 -12.93
CA LYS A 25 -8.35 -9.05 -12.35
C LYS A 25 -7.91 -10.44 -12.83
N GLY A 26 -7.40 -11.22 -11.88
CA GLY A 26 -7.01 -12.64 -11.97
C GLY A 26 -6.03 -12.94 -10.84
N SER A 27 -6.20 -13.93 -9.96
CA SER A 27 -7.20 -14.97 -9.75
C SER A 27 -7.05 -15.42 -8.29
N ASN A 28 -8.12 -15.69 -7.53
CA ASN A 28 -8.07 -16.57 -6.36
C ASN A 28 -9.47 -17.17 -6.15
N ASN A 29 -9.50 -18.51 -6.13
CA ASN A 29 -10.68 -19.30 -5.79
C ASN A 29 -10.94 -19.25 -4.29
N THR A 30 -12.22 -19.42 -3.92
CA THR A 30 -12.78 -19.90 -2.65
C THR A 30 -13.82 -18.93 -2.08
N GLU A 31 -15.05 -19.27 -2.45
CA GLU A 31 -16.33 -19.24 -1.72
C GLU A 31 -16.57 -18.28 -0.54
N ALA A 32 -17.82 -17.83 -0.52
CA ALA A 32 -18.45 -16.89 0.37
C ALA A 32 -18.33 -17.25 1.87
N THR A 33 -18.12 -16.22 2.69
CA THR A 33 -19.00 -15.91 3.82
C THR A 33 -18.89 -14.43 4.15
N LEU A 34 -20.04 -13.75 4.07
CA LEU A 34 -20.26 -12.42 4.63
C LEU A 34 -20.18 -12.49 6.15
N SER A 35 -19.19 -11.84 6.73
CA SER A 35 -19.38 -11.08 7.95
C SER A 35 -18.53 -9.82 7.85
N GLN A 36 -19.18 -8.73 7.46
CA GLN A 36 -18.74 -7.41 7.85
C GLN A 36 -18.84 -7.36 9.38
N GLU A 37 -17.69 -7.43 10.02
CA GLU A 37 -17.50 -6.71 11.27
C GLU A 37 -16.55 -5.56 10.93
N ASP A 38 -17.13 -4.38 10.72
CA ASP A 38 -16.42 -3.10 10.79
C ASP A 38 -15.99 -2.89 12.24
N THR A 39 -15.04 -3.69 12.70
CA THR A 39 -14.23 -3.38 13.87
C THR A 39 -12.95 -2.81 13.30
N THR A 40 -12.80 -1.49 13.40
CA THR A 40 -11.59 -0.72 13.08
C THR A 40 -10.45 -1.12 14.03
N THR A 41 -10.08 -2.39 13.98
CA THR A 41 -8.92 -2.93 14.64
C THR A 41 -7.85 -2.84 13.58
N ASP A 42 -6.86 -1.97 13.80
CA ASP A 42 -5.64 -1.90 13.01
C ASP A 42 -5.02 -3.31 12.92
N GLU A 43 -5.44 -4.06 11.91
CA GLU A 43 -5.01 -5.45 11.72
C GLU A 43 -3.57 -5.40 11.22
N ILE A 44 -2.65 -5.76 12.12
CA ILE A 44 -1.23 -5.85 11.79
C ILE A 44 -1.06 -6.91 10.69
N LYS A 45 -0.65 -6.44 9.52
CA LYS A 45 -0.43 -7.29 8.33
C LYS A 45 0.95 -7.93 8.34
N VAL A 46 1.94 -7.24 8.89
CA VAL A 46 3.35 -7.69 8.88
C VAL A 46 4.01 -7.36 10.21
N THR A 47 4.82 -8.30 10.72
CA THR A 47 5.66 -8.10 11.89
C THR A 47 7.13 -8.20 11.51
N PHE A 48 7.89 -7.13 11.72
CA PHE A 48 9.35 -7.13 11.60
C PHE A 48 9.95 -7.50 12.93
N VAL A 49 10.80 -8.53 12.93
CA VAL A 49 11.53 -8.97 14.13
C VAL A 49 12.98 -8.51 14.01
N GLU A 50 13.42 -7.64 14.91
CA GLU A 50 14.76 -7.09 14.98
C GLU A 50 15.69 -8.02 15.78
N LEU A 51 16.45 -8.84 15.07
CA LEU A 51 17.45 -9.71 15.66
C LEU A 51 18.78 -8.94 15.80
N GLY A 52 18.93 -8.23 16.91
CA GLY A 52 20.12 -7.42 17.22
C GLY A 52 20.97 -7.99 18.37
N SER A 53 22.14 -7.40 18.57
CA SER A 53 23.01 -7.64 19.74
C SER A 53 23.56 -6.33 20.28
N VAL A 54 23.93 -6.31 21.57
CA VAL A 54 24.51 -5.12 22.22
C VAL A 54 25.83 -4.76 21.54
N GLY A 55 25.97 -3.49 21.11
CA GLY A 55 27.18 -3.00 20.43
C GLY A 55 27.21 -3.30 18.93
N CYS A 56 26.13 -3.82 18.35
CA CYS A 56 26.00 -3.98 16.91
C CYS A 56 25.78 -2.62 16.22
N ILE A 57 26.87 -1.95 15.85
CA ILE A 57 26.86 -0.68 15.11
C ILE A 57 25.91 -0.67 13.89
N PRO A 58 25.86 -1.72 13.03
CA PRO A 58 24.93 -1.71 11.91
C PRO A 58 23.46 -1.84 12.35
N CYS A 59 23.19 -2.53 13.46
CA CYS A 59 21.86 -2.61 14.04
C CYS A 59 21.39 -1.23 14.52
N ASP A 60 22.26 -0.47 15.20
CA ASP A 60 21.97 0.90 15.66
C ASP A 60 21.63 1.84 14.49
N LYS A 61 22.29 1.62 13.34
CA LYS A 61 22.02 2.38 12.11
C LYS A 61 20.72 1.96 11.42
N MET A 62 20.21 0.75 11.67
CA MET A 62 18.93 0.29 11.13
C MET A 62 17.74 0.77 11.96
N GLN A 63 17.91 1.02 13.26
CA GLN A 63 16.86 1.55 14.14
C GLN A 63 16.10 2.77 13.58
N PRO A 64 16.74 3.82 13.01
CA PRO A 64 16.00 4.94 12.42
C PRO A 64 15.10 4.51 11.25
N ILE A 65 15.56 3.56 10.42
CA ILE A 65 14.82 3.08 9.26
C ILE A 65 13.60 2.27 9.71
N MET A 66 13.74 1.41 10.73
CA MET A 66 12.62 0.64 11.26
C MET A 66 11.59 1.52 11.94
N LYS A 67 12.02 2.61 12.57
CA LYS A 67 11.13 3.64 13.10
C LYS A 67 10.34 4.35 12.00
N GLU A 68 11.01 4.77 10.93
CA GLU A 68 10.35 5.38 9.77
C GLU A 68 9.29 4.45 9.16
N ILE A 69 9.61 3.16 9.01
CA ILE A 69 8.66 2.15 8.50
C ILE A 69 7.46 1.99 9.45
N ALA A 70 7.68 1.93 10.76
CA ALA A 70 6.59 1.81 11.74
C ALA A 70 5.67 3.03 11.73
N GLU A 71 6.22 4.23 11.50
CA GLU A 71 5.46 5.48 11.41
C GLU A 71 4.69 5.59 10.10
N GLU A 72 5.33 5.28 8.96
CA GLU A 72 4.72 5.34 7.62
C GLU A 72 3.57 4.33 7.47
N TYR A 73 3.73 3.13 8.04
CA TYR A 73 2.75 2.04 7.95
C TYR A 73 2.02 1.79 9.27
N LYS A 74 1.79 2.87 10.03
CA LYS A 74 1.09 2.79 11.33
C LYS A 74 -0.23 2.02 11.20
N GLY A 75 -0.46 1.11 12.15
CA GLY A 75 -1.66 0.26 12.18
C GLY A 75 -1.59 -0.96 11.26
N GLN A 76 -0.57 -1.06 10.39
CA GLN A 76 -0.37 -2.19 9.49
C GLN A 76 0.90 -2.97 9.79
N VAL A 77 1.91 -2.30 10.36
CA VAL A 77 3.22 -2.89 10.64
C VAL A 77 3.52 -2.83 12.14
N LYS A 78 4.01 -3.94 12.68
CA LYS A 78 4.56 -4.04 14.03
C LYS A 78 6.05 -4.35 13.96
N VAL A 79 6.86 -3.64 14.73
CA VAL A 79 8.30 -3.92 14.88
C VAL A 79 8.53 -4.42 16.31
N VAL A 80 9.30 -5.51 16.47
CA VAL A 80 9.58 -6.19 17.75
C VAL A 80 11.01 -6.69 17.84
#